data_AF-A0A835E2D3-F1
#
_entry.id   AF-A0A835E2D3-F1
#
_cell.length_a   1.000
_cell.length_b   1.000
_cell.length_c   1.000
_cell.angle_alpha   90.00
_cell.angle_beta   90.00
_cell.angle_gamma   90.00
#
_symmetry.space_group_name_H-M   'P 1'
#
loop_
_entity.id
_entity.type
_entity.pdbx_description
1 polymer ?
#
loop_
_entity_poly.entity_id
_entity_poly.type
_entity_poly.pdbx_seq_one_letter_code
_entity_poly.pdbx_strand_id
1 'polypeptide(L)'
;MNGWSWEHTWRPAGEDPASERSCVLLTGWYPVALPPPPRTHHTARRPLLTLPATRHRASELVTLFDHPPDSVIPFTTTFLSQLAPPPPMAPRLLACFGRRGGATTASAPDEPAEDQQQQQQQQEVAPGPVLVELFVSQGCGASPQADAVVSRLAQDSAAAAQEGGGGGGPAMVVLAFHVDYWGHEWKDPFASSSWTVRQKAYVESLRLDTLFTPQVVVQGRAHCVGTEHDAISQAVRDAPRYPAPAIKATFQRPNPTTLQASFTGTLRSRVEGAGGASVMVALYESGLNKGKSLLNDHVVRRMEKVAAVKEGASAKKAVSGSVQFALWDGFRAAKCGVVLFVQNAAHQVLGVQHFDLPDNI
;
A
#
# COMPACT_ATOMS: atom_id res chain seq x y z
N MET A 1 -5.08 -66.66 30.94
CA MET A 1 -5.31 -66.44 32.38
C MET A 1 -6.26 -65.27 32.53
N ASN A 2 -7.49 -65.57 32.93
CA ASN A 2 -8.42 -64.83 33.80
C ASN A 2 -8.64 -63.33 33.47
N GLY A 3 -9.80 -62.79 33.09
CA GLY A 3 -11.16 -63.29 32.96
C GLY A 3 -12.17 -62.15 33.26
N TRP A 4 -13.36 -62.27 32.66
CA TRP A 4 -14.67 -61.70 33.03
C TRP A 4 -14.92 -60.17 32.83
N SER A 5 -16.12 -59.65 32.52
CA SER A 5 -17.30 -60.03 31.72
C SER A 5 -18.40 -58.92 31.92
N TRP A 6 -19.05 -58.46 30.84
CA TRP A 6 -20.45 -57.97 30.68
C TRP A 6 -21.03 -56.84 31.57
N GLU A 7 -22.15 -56.20 31.26
CA GLU A 7 -22.68 -55.40 30.13
C GLU A 7 -24.11 -54.92 30.54
N HIS A 8 -24.52 -53.72 30.08
CA HIS A 8 -25.89 -53.18 29.86
C HIS A 8 -26.96 -53.15 31.00
N THR A 9 -27.80 -52.11 31.18
CA THR A 9 -28.92 -51.74 30.27
C THR A 9 -29.77 -50.53 30.80
N TRP A 10 -30.22 -49.68 29.87
CA TRP A 10 -31.52 -48.95 29.69
C TRP A 10 -32.07 -47.77 30.57
N ARG A 11 -32.66 -46.79 29.82
CA ARG A 11 -33.28 -45.44 30.10
C ARG A 11 -34.73 -45.49 30.70
N PRO A 12 -35.64 -44.45 30.68
CA PRO A 12 -35.60 -42.95 30.50
C PRO A 12 -36.56 -42.13 31.46
N ALA A 13 -36.74 -40.81 31.16
CA ALA A 13 -37.81 -39.83 31.50
C ALA A 13 -37.53 -38.88 32.70
N GLY A 14 -37.84 -37.56 32.69
CA GLY A 14 -38.51 -36.67 31.75
C GLY A 14 -38.51 -35.20 32.26
N GLU A 15 -39.17 -34.32 31.49
CA GLU A 15 -39.74 -33.00 31.83
C GLU A 15 -38.88 -31.70 31.79
N ASP A 16 -39.23 -30.86 30.80
CA ASP A 16 -39.09 -29.39 30.63
C ASP A 16 -40.24 -28.66 31.41
N PRO A 17 -40.49 -27.32 31.36
CA PRO A 17 -39.70 -26.11 31.05
C PRO A 17 -39.98 -24.91 32.03
N ALA A 18 -39.30 -23.75 31.87
CA ALA A 18 -39.75 -22.34 32.12
C ALA A 18 -38.52 -21.42 32.34
N SER A 19 -38.17 -20.47 31.46
CA SER A 19 -38.77 -19.15 31.20
C SER A 19 -38.99 -18.28 32.44
N GLU A 20 -38.07 -17.38 32.74
CA GLU A 20 -38.40 -16.12 33.41
C GLU A 20 -37.51 -14.97 32.95
N ARG A 21 -38.19 -13.86 32.66
CA ARG A 21 -37.65 -12.58 32.21
C ARG A 21 -37.29 -11.71 33.41
N SER A 22 -36.47 -10.69 33.14
CA SER A 22 -36.28 -9.45 33.89
C SER A 22 -35.47 -9.53 35.19
N CYS A 23 -34.35 -8.81 35.24
CA CYS A 23 -34.37 -7.49 35.89
C CYS A 23 -33.10 -6.70 35.58
N VAL A 24 -33.31 -5.51 35.03
CA VAL A 24 -32.37 -4.39 35.01
C VAL A 24 -32.12 -3.97 36.45
N LEU A 25 -30.86 -3.93 36.88
CA LEU A 25 -30.43 -3.15 38.04
C LEU A 25 -29.18 -2.35 37.68
N LEU A 26 -29.43 -1.06 37.46
CA LEU A 26 -28.46 0.03 37.49
C LEU A 26 -27.98 0.22 38.93
N THR A 27 -26.69 0.03 39.17
CA THR A 27 -25.94 0.64 40.28
C THR A 27 -24.52 0.85 39.73
N GLY A 28 -24.02 2.05 39.48
CA GLY A 28 -23.83 3.12 40.45
C GLY A 28 -22.33 3.42 40.45
N TRP A 29 -21.88 4.26 39.53
CA TRP A 29 -20.50 4.73 39.44
C TRP A 29 -20.19 5.68 40.61
N TYR A 30 -19.23 5.31 41.45
CA TYR A 30 -18.57 6.23 42.38
C TYR A 30 -17.22 6.64 41.78
N PRO A 31 -16.94 7.92 41.54
CA PRO A 31 -15.58 8.39 41.30
C PRO A 31 -14.87 8.60 42.65
N VAL A 32 -13.82 7.82 42.91
CA VAL A 32 -12.86 8.09 43.97
C VAL A 32 -12.00 9.28 43.54
N ALA A 33 -12.12 10.39 44.25
CA ALA A 33 -11.30 11.59 44.06
C ALA A 33 -9.88 11.36 44.59
N LEU A 34 -8.87 11.54 43.72
CA LEU A 34 -7.46 11.60 44.11
C LEU A 34 -7.10 13.03 44.59
N PRO A 35 -6.31 13.18 45.67
CA PRO A 35 -5.91 14.48 46.18
C PRO A 35 -4.81 15.14 45.31
N PRO A 36 -4.76 16.49 45.24
CA PRO A 36 -3.74 17.21 44.48
C PRO A 36 -2.36 17.20 45.16
N PRO A 37 -1.26 17.35 44.39
CA PRO A 37 0.09 17.37 44.95
C PRO A 37 0.40 18.70 45.69
N PRO A 38 1.32 18.68 46.68
CA PRO A 38 1.63 19.85 47.49
C PRO A 38 2.43 20.91 46.71
N ARG A 39 2.00 22.18 46.87
CA ARG A 39 2.74 23.37 46.44
C ARG A 39 3.89 23.66 47.39
N THR A 40 5.11 23.71 46.89
CA THR A 40 6.25 24.29 47.59
C THR A 40 6.59 25.66 47.03
N HIS A 41 6.54 26.67 47.90
CA HIS A 41 7.01 28.02 47.65
C HIS A 41 8.53 28.07 47.81
N HIS A 42 9.26 28.54 46.79
CA HIS A 42 10.60 29.10 46.95
C HIS A 42 10.71 30.44 46.25
N THR A 43 10.71 31.48 47.07
CA THR A 43 11.17 32.85 46.80
C THR A 43 12.68 32.95 46.96
N ALA A 44 13.40 33.54 45.99
CA ALA A 44 14.52 34.49 46.13
C ALA A 44 15.30 34.61 44.80
N ARG A 45 15.16 35.74 44.10
CA ARG A 45 16.08 36.89 44.01
C ARG A 45 17.28 36.71 43.05
N ARG A 46 17.21 37.44 41.94
CA ARG A 46 18.33 37.88 41.07
C ARG A 46 19.28 38.82 41.84
N PRO A 47 20.50 38.98 41.32
CA PRO A 47 21.03 40.32 41.12
C PRO A 47 21.55 40.54 39.69
N LEU A 48 21.24 41.73 39.15
CA LEU A 48 21.98 42.39 38.06
C LEU A 48 23.26 43.00 38.64
N LEU A 49 24.38 42.94 37.92
CA LEU A 49 25.33 44.06 37.91
C LEU A 49 26.14 44.14 36.60
N THR A 50 26.01 45.33 36.04
CA THR A 50 26.73 46.11 35.01
C THR A 50 28.15 45.76 34.54
N LEU A 51 28.36 46.05 33.24
CA LEU A 51 29.60 46.19 32.45
C LEU A 51 30.64 47.17 33.05
N PRO A 52 31.91 47.13 32.58
CA PRO A 52 32.32 48.14 31.58
C PRO A 52 33.18 47.61 30.42
N ALA A 53 33.21 48.41 29.35
CA ALA A 53 33.98 48.21 28.11
C ALA A 53 35.40 48.80 28.21
N THR A 54 36.37 48.24 27.47
CA THR A 54 37.33 49.02 26.66
C THR A 54 38.17 48.16 25.68
N ARG A 55 38.51 48.82 24.55
CA ARG A 55 39.34 48.50 23.36
C ARG A 55 40.70 47.83 23.63
N HIS A 56 41.41 47.12 22.72
CA HIS A 56 41.94 47.56 21.42
C HIS A 56 42.67 46.42 20.66
N ARG A 57 42.71 46.52 19.31
CA ARG A 57 43.74 46.07 18.31
C ARG A 57 44.03 44.57 18.16
N ALA A 58 44.46 44.00 17.03
CA ALA A 58 44.53 44.31 15.58
C ALA A 58 45.21 43.09 14.91
N SER A 59 45.24 43.08 13.56
CA SER A 59 45.91 42.14 12.61
C SER A 59 45.03 41.00 12.10
N GLU A 60 44.43 41.13 10.91
CA GLU A 60 45.00 40.96 9.55
C GLU A 60 45.40 39.51 9.21
N LEU A 61 44.61 38.86 8.34
CA LEU A 61 45.11 38.48 7.01
C LEU A 61 43.94 38.24 6.04
N VAL A 62 44.16 38.72 4.81
CA VAL A 62 43.28 38.80 3.64
C VAL A 62 43.44 37.55 2.77
N THR A 63 42.36 37.11 2.10
CA THR A 63 42.27 36.78 0.65
C THR A 63 40.85 36.27 0.34
N LEU A 64 39.97 37.08 -0.25
CA LEU A 64 39.72 37.31 -1.69
C LEU A 64 39.03 36.13 -2.41
N PHE A 65 37.75 36.26 -2.72
CA PHE A 65 37.27 36.21 -4.11
C PHE A 65 35.96 36.99 -4.27
N ASP A 66 35.92 37.73 -5.36
CA ASP A 66 35.13 38.93 -5.62
C ASP A 66 33.87 38.60 -6.44
N HIS A 67 32.81 39.38 -6.23
CA HIS A 67 31.59 39.45 -7.05
C HIS A 67 31.60 40.83 -7.74
N PRO A 68 31.28 40.93 -9.04
CA PRO A 68 30.81 42.20 -9.59
C PRO A 68 29.28 42.22 -9.80
N PRO A 69 28.60 43.33 -9.47
CA PRO A 69 27.19 43.54 -9.77
C PRO A 69 26.94 44.57 -10.90
N ASP A 70 25.65 44.69 -11.20
CA ASP A 70 24.92 45.81 -11.81
C ASP A 70 24.91 46.01 -13.34
N SER A 71 23.70 45.95 -13.90
CA SER A 71 23.17 46.95 -14.84
C SER A 71 21.65 46.83 -15.01
N VAL A 72 21.01 47.98 -15.25
CA VAL A 72 19.63 48.35 -14.93
C VAL A 72 18.91 48.84 -16.21
N ILE A 73 17.70 48.29 -16.50
CA ILE A 73 16.50 48.90 -17.20
C ILE A 73 16.61 49.20 -18.74
N PRO A 74 15.53 49.34 -19.59
CA PRO A 74 14.05 49.22 -19.46
C PRO A 74 13.27 48.36 -20.51
N PHE A 75 11.97 48.15 -20.21
CA PHE A 75 10.76 48.06 -21.05
C PHE A 75 10.81 47.63 -22.53
N THR A 76 10.00 46.63 -22.91
CA THR A 76 8.87 46.83 -23.86
C THR A 76 7.88 45.66 -23.88
N THR A 77 6.60 46.01 -23.78
CA THR A 77 5.42 45.19 -24.04
C THR A 77 5.32 44.82 -25.52
N THR A 78 5.18 43.52 -25.86
CA THR A 78 4.47 43.10 -27.07
C THR A 78 3.75 41.77 -26.87
N PHE A 79 2.43 41.86 -26.89
CA PHE A 79 1.45 40.80 -27.06
C PHE A 79 1.67 40.09 -28.42
N LEU A 80 1.69 38.76 -28.46
CA LEU A 80 1.34 38.03 -29.70
C LEU A 80 0.66 36.70 -29.36
N SER A 81 -0.67 36.72 -29.50
CA SER A 81 -1.48 35.52 -29.70
C SER A 81 -1.11 34.89 -31.04
N GLN A 82 -0.82 33.59 -31.05
CA GLN A 82 -0.88 32.76 -32.25
C GLN A 82 -1.91 31.66 -32.02
N LEU A 83 -3.12 31.93 -32.51
CA LEU A 83 -4.16 30.93 -32.78
C LEU A 83 -3.85 30.30 -34.14
N ALA A 84 -3.57 29.00 -34.15
CA ALA A 84 -3.52 28.21 -35.38
C ALA A 84 -4.94 27.72 -35.74
N PRO A 85 -5.38 27.81 -37.01
CA PRO A 85 -6.69 27.33 -37.44
C PRO A 85 -6.70 25.80 -37.73
N PRO A 86 -7.85 25.12 -37.59
CA PRO A 86 -8.00 23.70 -37.90
C PRO A 86 -8.20 23.45 -39.42
N PRO A 87 -7.89 22.23 -39.92
CA PRO A 87 -8.06 21.87 -41.33
C PRO A 87 -9.53 21.62 -41.72
N PRO A 88 -9.91 21.81 -43.00
CA PRO A 88 -11.29 21.66 -43.45
C PRO A 88 -11.71 20.19 -43.66
N MET A 89 -12.99 19.94 -43.35
CA MET A 89 -13.71 18.68 -43.58
C MET A 89 -13.99 18.46 -45.07
N ALA A 90 -13.76 17.23 -45.56
CA ALA A 90 -14.16 16.81 -46.90
C ALA A 90 -15.64 16.39 -46.92
N PRO A 91 -16.40 16.70 -48.00
CA PRO A 91 -17.82 16.39 -48.07
C PRO A 91 -18.09 14.94 -48.47
N ARG A 92 -19.05 14.34 -47.77
CA ARG A 92 -19.68 13.05 -48.10
C ARG A 92 -20.50 13.17 -49.38
N LEU A 93 -20.20 12.36 -50.39
CA LEU A 93 -21.07 12.14 -51.54
C LEU A 93 -22.11 11.08 -51.18
N LEU A 94 -23.37 11.52 -51.09
CA LEU A 94 -24.56 10.69 -51.14
C LEU A 94 -24.79 10.26 -52.60
N ALA A 95 -24.66 8.98 -52.90
CA ALA A 95 -25.10 8.42 -54.17
C ALA A 95 -26.51 7.86 -54.03
N CYS A 96 -27.41 8.35 -54.88
CA CYS A 96 -28.82 8.01 -54.95
C CYS A 96 -29.06 6.61 -55.52
N PHE A 97 -30.14 6.00 -55.03
CA PHE A 97 -30.77 4.76 -55.51
C PHE A 97 -31.07 4.79 -57.02
N GLY A 98 -30.65 3.75 -57.74
CA GLY A 98 -31.09 3.42 -59.10
C GLY A 98 -31.65 2.00 -59.16
N ARG A 99 -32.95 1.88 -59.43
CA ARG A 99 -33.73 0.64 -59.50
C ARG A 99 -34.00 0.26 -60.97
N ARG A 100 -33.52 -0.91 -61.41
CA ARG A 100 -33.94 -1.73 -62.59
C ARG A 100 -33.06 -3.00 -62.52
N GLY A 101 -33.48 -4.27 -62.57
CA GLY A 101 -34.64 -4.95 -63.11
C GLY A 101 -34.15 -5.96 -64.17
N GLY A 102 -34.09 -7.26 -63.85
CA GLY A 102 -34.10 -8.36 -64.84
C GLY A 102 -32.97 -9.40 -64.85
N ALA A 103 -33.23 -10.55 -64.21
CA ALA A 103 -32.99 -11.97 -64.58
C ALA A 103 -31.60 -12.56 -65.00
N THR A 104 -31.29 -13.66 -64.27
CA THR A 104 -30.63 -14.96 -64.62
C THR A 104 -29.15 -15.01 -64.98
N THR A 105 -28.34 -15.63 -64.10
CA THR A 105 -27.63 -16.93 -64.29
C THR A 105 -26.94 -17.37 -62.99
N ALA A 106 -26.90 -18.68 -62.75
CA ALA A 106 -26.33 -19.31 -61.55
C ALA A 106 -24.79 -19.28 -61.50
N SER A 107 -24.20 -19.13 -60.32
CA SER A 107 -23.07 -19.92 -59.78
C SER A 107 -22.57 -19.38 -58.43
N ALA A 108 -22.39 -20.32 -57.49
CA ALA A 108 -21.52 -20.32 -56.30
C ALA A 108 -21.77 -19.33 -55.13
N PRO A 109 -21.47 -19.75 -53.88
CA PRO A 109 -21.64 -18.92 -52.69
C PRO A 109 -20.39 -18.07 -52.43
N ASP A 110 -20.53 -16.75 -52.44
CA ASP A 110 -19.56 -15.84 -51.86
C ASP A 110 -20.07 -15.40 -50.48
N GLU A 111 -19.39 -15.86 -49.44
CA GLU A 111 -19.48 -15.28 -48.10
C GLU A 111 -18.89 -13.87 -48.09
N PRO A 112 -19.41 -12.95 -47.27
CA PRO A 112 -18.57 -11.96 -46.62
C PRO A 112 -18.37 -12.38 -45.16
N ALA A 113 -17.45 -13.30 -44.94
CA ALA A 113 -16.89 -13.61 -43.62
C ALA A 113 -15.72 -12.66 -43.32
N GLU A 114 -15.95 -11.35 -43.32
CA GLU A 114 -14.88 -10.37 -42.99
C GLU A 114 -15.22 -9.42 -41.83
N ASP A 115 -16.45 -9.41 -41.30
CA ASP A 115 -16.81 -8.53 -40.17
C ASP A 115 -16.69 -9.19 -38.77
N GLN A 116 -16.35 -10.48 -38.68
CA GLN A 116 -16.24 -11.18 -37.39
C GLN A 116 -14.81 -11.26 -36.81
N GLN A 117 -13.79 -10.82 -37.55
CA GLN A 117 -12.39 -10.89 -37.09
C GLN A 117 -11.88 -9.62 -36.39
N GLN A 118 -12.66 -8.53 -36.36
CA GLN A 118 -12.27 -7.31 -35.62
C GLN A 118 -12.88 -7.19 -34.21
N GLN A 119 -13.71 -8.13 -33.78
CA GLN A 119 -14.29 -8.15 -32.42
C GLN A 119 -13.66 -9.19 -31.47
N GLN A 120 -12.65 -9.93 -31.91
CA GLN A 120 -11.91 -10.82 -31.01
C GLN A 120 -10.77 -10.06 -30.30
N GLN A 121 -11.02 -9.82 -29.00
CA GLN A 121 -10.05 -9.59 -27.93
C GLN A 121 -9.57 -8.15 -27.65
N GLN A 122 -10.49 -7.23 -27.42
CA GLN A 122 -10.33 -6.30 -26.29
C GLN A 122 -10.91 -7.00 -25.05
N GLN A 123 -10.18 -7.99 -24.54
CA GLN A 123 -10.49 -8.56 -23.24
C GLN A 123 -10.15 -7.49 -22.22
N GLU A 124 -11.17 -6.78 -21.72
CA GLU A 124 -11.04 -5.73 -20.72
C GLU A 124 -10.30 -6.33 -19.52
N VAL A 125 -9.06 -5.90 -19.31
CA VAL A 125 -8.20 -6.50 -18.29
C VAL A 125 -8.74 -6.04 -16.96
N ALA A 126 -9.26 -6.98 -16.16
CA ALA A 126 -9.86 -6.69 -14.87
C ALA A 126 -8.92 -5.79 -14.01
N PRO A 127 -9.47 -4.75 -13.36
CA PRO A 127 -8.69 -3.88 -12.50
C PRO A 127 -8.08 -4.70 -11.36
N GLY A 128 -6.81 -4.42 -11.04
CA GLY A 128 -6.10 -5.09 -9.96
C GLY A 128 -6.37 -4.49 -8.58
N PRO A 129 -5.76 -5.09 -7.54
CA PRO A 129 -5.83 -4.59 -6.17
C PRO A 129 -5.18 -3.21 -6.01
N VAL A 130 -5.64 -2.49 -4.99
CA VAL A 130 -5.02 -1.26 -4.47
C VAL A 130 -4.00 -1.63 -3.39
N LEU A 131 -2.75 -1.18 -3.51
CA LEU A 131 -1.77 -1.32 -2.43
C LEU A 131 -2.03 -0.28 -1.34
N VAL A 132 -2.09 -0.74 -0.10
CA VAL A 132 -2.19 0.09 1.10
C VAL A 132 -1.02 -0.22 2.00
N GLU A 133 -0.25 0.80 2.32
CA GLU A 133 0.96 0.69 3.14
C GLU A 133 0.73 1.44 4.45
N LEU A 134 0.75 0.70 5.56
CA LEU A 134 0.56 1.22 6.91
C LEU A 134 1.93 1.41 7.57
N PHE A 135 2.26 2.60 8.02
CA PHE A 135 3.46 2.90 8.80
C PHE A 135 3.08 3.07 10.27
N VAL A 136 3.60 2.19 11.12
CA VAL A 136 3.23 2.02 12.53
C VAL A 136 4.44 1.80 13.42
N SER A 137 4.24 1.86 14.73
CA SER A 137 5.19 1.37 15.72
C SER A 137 4.45 0.94 16.97
N GLN A 138 4.89 -0.16 17.60
CA GLN A 138 4.39 -0.59 18.91
C GLN A 138 4.68 0.45 20.02
N GLY A 139 5.64 1.36 19.81
CA GLY A 139 5.92 2.47 20.73
C GLY A 139 4.94 3.65 20.60
N CYS A 140 4.10 3.67 19.56
CA CYS A 140 3.10 4.71 19.34
C CYS A 140 1.72 4.25 19.84
N GLY A 141 1.11 5.01 20.75
CA GLY A 141 -0.14 4.62 21.42
C GLY A 141 -1.34 4.47 20.49
N ALA A 142 -1.36 5.15 19.34
CA ALA A 142 -2.46 5.07 18.36
C ALA A 142 -2.28 3.94 17.33
N SER A 143 -1.09 3.34 17.20
CA SER A 143 -0.83 2.27 16.22
C SER A 143 -1.74 1.05 16.38
N PRO A 144 -2.02 0.53 17.61
CA PRO A 144 -2.89 -0.64 17.75
C PRO A 144 -4.29 -0.43 17.18
N GLN A 145 -4.80 0.80 17.24
CA GLN A 145 -6.09 1.14 16.63
C GLN A 145 -5.99 1.14 15.10
N ALA A 146 -4.92 1.70 14.54
CA ALA A 146 -4.72 1.73 13.10
C ALA A 146 -4.53 0.33 12.50
N ASP A 147 -3.78 -0.55 13.18
CA ASP A 147 -3.67 -1.97 12.79
C ASP A 147 -5.06 -2.62 12.73
N ALA A 148 -5.89 -2.44 13.75
CA ALA A 148 -7.24 -2.99 13.78
C ALA A 148 -8.14 -2.45 12.66
N VAL A 149 -8.05 -1.15 12.34
CA VAL A 149 -8.82 -0.52 11.25
C VAL A 149 -8.39 -1.09 9.90
N VAL A 150 -7.09 -1.11 9.60
CA VAL A 150 -6.58 -1.55 8.30
C VAL A 150 -6.79 -3.06 8.11
N SER A 151 -6.60 -3.88 9.14
CA SER A 151 -6.88 -5.31 9.07
C SER A 151 -8.34 -5.62 8.81
N ARG A 152 -9.27 -4.89 9.45
CA ARG A 152 -10.70 -5.08 9.20
C ARG A 152 -11.05 -4.75 7.74
N LEU A 153 -10.56 -3.62 7.23
CA LEU A 153 -10.77 -3.23 5.83
C LEU A 153 -10.22 -4.27 4.85
N ALA A 154 -9.05 -4.85 5.14
CA ALA A 154 -8.46 -5.91 4.33
C ALA A 154 -9.31 -7.19 4.34
N GLN A 155 -9.82 -7.60 5.52
CA GLN A 155 -10.69 -8.76 5.69
C GLN A 155 -12.02 -8.58 4.94
N ASP A 156 -12.66 -7.41 5.09
CA ASP A 156 -13.91 -7.09 4.40
C ASP A 156 -13.71 -7.09 2.88
N SER A 157 -12.59 -6.53 2.40
CA SER A 157 -12.20 -6.57 0.99
C SER A 157 -11.96 -7.99 0.46
N ALA A 158 -11.36 -8.86 1.27
CA ALA A 158 -11.11 -10.26 0.89
C ALA A 158 -12.41 -11.07 0.85
N ALA A 159 -13.30 -10.89 1.83
CA ALA A 159 -14.61 -11.54 1.87
C ALA A 159 -15.47 -11.14 0.66
N ALA A 160 -15.53 -9.85 0.33
CA ALA A 160 -16.29 -9.36 -0.82
C ALA A 160 -15.78 -9.93 -2.16
N ALA A 161 -14.46 -10.16 -2.29
CA ALA A 161 -13.88 -10.77 -3.49
C ALA A 161 -14.27 -12.26 -3.64
N GLN A 162 -14.45 -12.98 -2.54
CA GLN A 162 -14.87 -14.38 -2.56
C GLN A 162 -16.34 -14.56 -2.94
N GLU A 163 -17.21 -13.63 -2.54
CA GLU A 163 -18.65 -13.67 -2.83
C GLU A 163 -18.98 -13.32 -4.29
N GLY A 164 -18.13 -12.54 -4.97
CA GLY A 164 -18.40 -11.99 -6.30
C GLY A 164 -18.32 -12.97 -7.48
N GLY A 165 -17.94 -14.24 -7.28
CA GLY A 165 -17.97 -15.31 -8.30
C GLY A 165 -17.08 -15.15 -9.54
N GLY A 166 -16.56 -13.96 -9.82
CA GLY A 166 -15.57 -13.68 -10.85
C GLY A 166 -14.18 -13.59 -10.24
N GLY A 167 -13.18 -14.22 -10.86
CA GLY A 167 -11.80 -14.37 -10.36
C GLY A 167 -10.97 -13.08 -10.16
N GLY A 168 -11.58 -11.97 -9.73
CA GLY A 168 -10.90 -10.81 -9.18
C GLY A 168 -10.53 -11.10 -7.72
N GLY A 169 -9.23 -11.10 -7.42
CA GLY A 169 -8.73 -11.20 -6.04
C GLY A 169 -9.19 -10.02 -5.16
N PRO A 170 -8.64 -9.89 -3.93
CA PRO A 170 -9.05 -8.84 -3.00
C PRO A 170 -8.91 -7.45 -3.65
N ALA A 171 -9.85 -6.55 -3.35
CA ALA A 171 -9.81 -5.19 -3.88
C ALA A 171 -8.63 -4.35 -3.33
N MET A 172 -8.03 -4.80 -2.22
CA MET A 172 -6.98 -4.15 -1.45
C MET A 172 -5.93 -5.18 -0.98
N VAL A 173 -4.66 -4.80 -1.01
CA VAL A 173 -3.54 -5.55 -0.45
C VAL A 173 -2.81 -4.67 0.55
N VAL A 174 -2.57 -5.18 1.76
CA VAL A 174 -1.96 -4.43 2.87
C VAL A 174 -0.51 -4.85 3.10
N LEU A 175 0.32 -3.87 3.44
CA LEU A 175 1.66 -4.06 3.99
C LEU A 175 1.85 -3.14 5.19
N ALA A 176 2.22 -3.69 6.35
CA ALA A 176 2.51 -2.94 7.58
C ALA A 176 4.02 -2.82 7.81
N PHE A 177 4.49 -1.58 7.89
CA PHE A 177 5.90 -1.20 8.03
C PHE A 177 6.13 -0.58 9.41
N HIS A 178 6.92 -1.27 10.23
CA HIS A 178 7.22 -0.81 11.58
C HIS A 178 8.42 0.17 11.58
N VAL A 179 8.19 1.43 11.89
CA VAL A 179 9.24 2.46 11.86
C VAL A 179 10.06 2.45 13.16
N ASP A 180 11.30 2.92 13.07
CA ASP A 180 12.30 2.80 14.15
C ASP A 180 12.57 4.10 14.94
N TYR A 181 11.88 5.20 14.63
CA TYR A 181 12.05 6.47 15.35
C TYR A 181 11.20 6.58 16.62
N TRP A 182 10.44 5.55 16.97
CA TRP A 182 9.82 5.38 18.28
C TRP A 182 10.64 4.40 19.11
N GLY A 183 10.66 4.59 20.43
CA GLY A 183 11.17 3.54 21.34
C GLY A 183 12.17 3.98 22.39
N HIS A 184 11.99 5.16 22.99
CA HIS A 184 12.73 5.51 24.21
C HIS A 184 12.37 4.59 25.39
N GLU A 185 11.15 4.03 25.41
CA GLU A 185 10.63 3.21 26.51
C GLU A 185 10.36 1.74 26.12
N TRP A 186 10.07 1.45 24.84
CA TRP A 186 9.84 0.10 24.31
C TRP A 186 10.43 -0.04 22.91
N LYS A 187 11.23 -1.09 22.69
CA LYS A 187 11.77 -1.42 21.36
C LYS A 187 10.84 -2.36 20.62
N ASP A 188 10.26 -1.86 19.53
CA ASP A 188 9.45 -2.67 18.61
C ASP A 188 10.34 -3.71 17.90
N PRO A 189 10.03 -5.02 18.01
CA PRO A 189 10.84 -6.09 17.40
C PRO A 189 10.78 -6.13 15.87
N PHE A 190 9.79 -5.46 15.25
CA PHE A 190 9.64 -5.40 13.81
C PHE A 190 10.20 -4.09 13.21
N ALA A 191 10.60 -3.15 14.07
CA ALA A 191 11.10 -1.86 13.62
C ALA A 191 12.37 -1.97 12.77
N SER A 192 12.42 -1.18 11.70
CA SER A 192 13.59 -1.10 10.82
C SER A 192 13.80 0.30 10.28
N SER A 193 15.06 0.73 10.22
CA SER A 193 15.45 2.00 9.59
C SER A 193 15.08 2.05 8.11
N SER A 194 15.05 0.90 7.42
CA SER A 194 14.60 0.81 6.03
C SER A 194 13.13 1.20 5.86
N TRP A 195 12.29 0.92 6.86
CA TRP A 195 10.87 1.29 6.87
C TRP A 195 10.69 2.78 7.11
N THR A 196 11.48 3.36 8.02
CA THR A 196 11.57 4.81 8.22
C THR A 196 12.05 5.53 6.95
N VAL A 197 13.06 5.00 6.26
CA VAL A 197 13.55 5.56 4.98
C VAL A 197 12.47 5.49 3.90
N ARG A 198 11.72 4.37 3.81
CA ARG A 198 10.59 4.28 2.89
C ARG A 198 9.51 5.32 3.20
N GLN A 199 9.19 5.55 4.46
CA GLN A 199 8.23 6.58 4.86
C GLN A 199 8.71 7.98 4.50
N LYS A 200 10.01 8.28 4.71
CA LYS A 200 10.64 9.55 4.32
C LYS A 200 10.51 9.79 2.82
N ALA A 201 10.70 8.76 2.00
CA ALA A 201 10.52 8.87 0.57
C ALA A 201 9.08 9.27 0.18
N TYR A 202 8.07 8.83 0.95
CA TYR A 202 6.68 9.29 0.78
C TYR A 202 6.45 10.71 1.27
N VAL A 203 7.07 11.11 2.38
CA VAL A 203 7.04 12.52 2.84
C VAL A 203 7.56 13.44 1.73
N GLU A 204 8.66 13.08 1.08
CA GLU A 204 9.21 13.84 -0.05
C GLU A 204 8.29 13.80 -1.28
N SER A 205 7.85 12.61 -1.72
CA SER A 205 7.08 12.47 -2.97
C SER A 205 5.67 13.06 -2.88
N LEU A 206 5.06 13.02 -1.69
CA LEU A 206 3.73 13.58 -1.42
C LEU A 206 3.78 15.01 -0.88
N ARG A 207 4.98 15.59 -0.73
CA ARG A 207 5.23 16.96 -0.23
C ARG A 207 4.61 17.21 1.15
N LEU A 208 4.87 16.31 2.07
CA LEU A 208 4.40 16.38 3.46
C LEU A 208 5.43 17.09 4.33
N ASP A 209 4.97 17.73 5.40
CA ASP A 209 5.85 18.49 6.29
C ASP A 209 6.59 17.61 7.30
N THR A 210 6.01 16.47 7.69
CA THR A 210 6.56 15.63 8.76
C THR A 210 6.26 14.15 8.59
N LEU A 211 7.13 13.33 9.15
CA LEU A 211 6.87 11.93 9.47
C LEU A 211 5.92 11.86 10.67
N PHE A 212 4.98 10.92 10.64
CA PHE A 212 4.12 10.63 11.78
C PHE A 212 3.63 9.17 11.72
N THR A 213 3.21 8.63 12.85
CA THR A 213 2.47 7.36 12.88
C THR A 213 1.20 7.52 13.72
N PRO A 214 0.15 6.75 13.42
CA PRO A 214 0.03 5.84 12.28
C PRO A 214 -0.28 6.59 10.98
N GLN A 215 0.48 6.32 9.92
CA GLN A 215 0.25 6.89 8.59
C GLN A 215 -0.12 5.77 7.63
N VAL A 216 -1.15 5.97 6.81
CA VAL A 216 -1.48 5.10 5.68
C VAL A 216 -1.12 5.80 4.39
N VAL A 217 -0.50 5.08 3.46
CA VAL A 217 -0.22 5.51 2.09
C VAL A 217 -0.94 4.56 1.11
N VAL A 218 -1.71 5.12 0.18
CA VAL A 218 -2.51 4.37 -0.79
C VAL A 218 -1.94 4.56 -2.19
N GLN A 219 -1.56 3.46 -2.84
CA GLN A 219 -0.91 3.40 -4.18
C GLN A 219 0.30 4.34 -4.34
N GLY A 220 0.92 4.79 -3.25
CA GLY A 220 1.96 5.81 -3.25
C GLY A 220 1.52 7.18 -3.79
N ARG A 221 0.22 7.48 -3.72
CA ARG A 221 -0.39 8.69 -4.31
C ARG A 221 -1.16 9.55 -3.32
N ALA A 222 -1.77 8.92 -2.33
CA ALA A 222 -2.53 9.59 -1.28
C ALA A 222 -2.06 9.08 0.09
N HIS A 223 -2.22 9.89 1.12
CA HIS A 223 -1.98 9.47 2.50
C HIS A 223 -3.09 9.97 3.42
N CYS A 224 -3.26 9.30 4.56
CA CYS A 224 -4.18 9.70 5.62
C CYS A 224 -3.70 9.16 6.97
N VAL A 225 -4.40 9.55 8.05
CA VAL A 225 -4.13 9.03 9.39
C VAL A 225 -4.67 7.60 9.49
N GLY A 226 -3.85 6.66 9.98
CA GLY A 226 -4.18 5.24 9.97
C GLY A 226 -5.36 4.83 10.86
N THR A 227 -5.83 5.70 11.76
CA THR A 227 -7.01 5.46 12.60
C THR A 227 -8.32 5.88 11.94
N GLU A 228 -8.27 6.59 10.81
CA GLU A 228 -9.46 7.15 10.15
C GLU A 228 -10.00 6.19 9.09
N HIS A 229 -10.88 5.28 9.53
CA HIS A 229 -11.53 4.27 8.68
C HIS A 229 -12.11 4.85 7.37
N ASP A 230 -12.86 5.95 7.47
CA ASP A 230 -13.55 6.53 6.31
C ASP A 230 -12.57 7.20 5.35
N ALA A 231 -11.51 7.82 5.86
CA ALA A 231 -10.46 8.42 5.04
C ALA A 231 -9.70 7.33 4.25
N ILE A 232 -9.36 6.21 4.90
CA ILE A 232 -8.72 5.07 4.24
C ILE A 232 -9.66 4.48 3.19
N SER A 233 -10.91 4.24 3.54
CA SER A 233 -11.92 3.69 2.63
C SER A 233 -12.12 4.58 1.41
N GLN A 234 -12.20 5.90 1.61
CA GLN A 234 -12.31 6.87 0.52
C GLN A 234 -11.07 6.86 -0.36
N ALA A 235 -9.87 6.92 0.23
CA ALA A 235 -8.61 6.89 -0.51
C ALA A 235 -8.47 5.60 -1.35
N VAL A 236 -8.91 4.44 -0.84
CA VAL A 236 -8.91 3.16 -1.57
C VAL A 236 -9.94 3.16 -2.71
N ARG A 237 -11.11 3.78 -2.52
CA ARG A 237 -12.12 3.93 -3.58
C ARG A 237 -11.64 4.84 -4.71
N ASP A 238 -10.99 5.94 -4.38
CA ASP A 238 -10.53 6.95 -5.34
C ASP A 238 -9.20 6.58 -6.02
N ALA A 239 -8.48 5.60 -5.47
CA ALA A 239 -7.18 5.19 -5.97
C ALA A 239 -7.27 4.62 -7.40
N PRO A 240 -6.31 4.98 -8.29
CA PRO A 240 -6.24 4.38 -9.61
C PRO A 240 -5.94 2.88 -9.48
N ARG A 241 -6.70 2.08 -10.23
CA ARG A 241 -6.52 0.63 -10.30
C ARG A 241 -5.76 0.26 -11.56
N TYR A 242 -4.74 -0.55 -11.38
CA TYR A 242 -3.92 -1.07 -12.47
C TYR A 242 -4.09 -2.59 -12.51
N PRO A 243 -4.16 -3.20 -13.70
CA PRO A 243 -4.10 -4.64 -13.83
C PRO A 243 -2.93 -5.24 -13.05
N ALA A 244 -3.20 -6.32 -12.33
CA ALA A 244 -2.12 -7.09 -11.71
C ALA A 244 -1.12 -7.54 -12.79
N PRO A 245 0.21 -7.50 -12.54
CA PRO A 245 1.17 -8.11 -13.44
C PRO A 245 0.82 -9.57 -13.80
N ALA A 246 1.34 -10.08 -14.92
CA ALA A 246 1.23 -11.49 -15.28
C ALA A 246 2.52 -12.21 -14.87
N ILE A 247 2.86 -12.16 -13.58
CA ILE A 247 4.10 -12.74 -13.05
C ILE A 247 3.80 -14.06 -12.34
N LYS A 248 4.59 -15.08 -12.64
CA LYS A 248 4.60 -16.34 -11.89
C LYS A 248 5.74 -16.28 -10.87
N ALA A 249 5.46 -16.78 -9.68
CA ALA A 249 6.45 -16.91 -8.61
C ALA A 249 6.74 -18.39 -8.33
N THR A 250 8.01 -18.69 -8.09
CA THR A 250 8.45 -20.00 -7.59
C THR A 250 9.21 -19.77 -6.29
N PHE A 251 8.85 -20.53 -5.25
CA PHE A 251 9.46 -20.47 -3.94
C PHE A 251 10.21 -21.75 -3.64
N GLN A 252 11.40 -21.63 -3.06
CA GLN A 252 12.22 -22.74 -2.61
C GLN A 252 12.86 -22.38 -1.28
N ARG A 253 12.98 -23.35 -0.37
CA ARG A 253 13.70 -23.18 0.89
C ARG A 253 14.97 -24.03 0.86
N PRO A 254 16.10 -23.50 0.35
CA PRO A 254 17.35 -24.25 0.26
C PRO A 254 17.91 -24.66 1.63
N ASN A 255 17.59 -23.90 2.68
CA ASN A 255 17.96 -24.22 4.06
C ASN A 255 16.92 -23.60 5.03
N PRO A 256 16.92 -24.01 6.32
CA PRO A 256 15.92 -23.54 7.28
C PRO A 256 15.85 -22.02 7.48
N THR A 257 16.90 -21.26 7.16
CA THR A 257 16.99 -19.82 7.39
C THR A 257 16.86 -18.97 6.13
N THR A 258 16.64 -19.58 4.97
CA THR A 258 16.65 -18.86 3.68
C THR A 258 15.45 -19.25 2.83
N LEU A 259 14.68 -18.27 2.38
CA LEU A 259 13.66 -18.41 1.35
C LEU A 259 14.19 -17.84 0.04
N GLN A 260 14.28 -18.66 -0.99
CA GLN A 260 14.57 -18.22 -2.35
C GLN A 260 13.25 -18.04 -3.11
N ALA A 261 13.05 -16.85 -3.67
CA ALA A 261 11.90 -16.54 -4.51
C ALA A 261 12.37 -16.11 -5.90
N SER A 262 11.76 -16.68 -6.93
CA SER A 262 12.04 -16.33 -8.34
C SER A 262 10.74 -15.90 -9.02
N PHE A 263 10.81 -14.83 -9.79
CA PHE A 263 9.68 -14.19 -10.43
C PHE A 263 9.95 -14.08 -11.92
N THR A 264 9.01 -14.53 -12.74
CA THR A 264 9.11 -14.45 -14.20
C THR A 264 7.74 -14.18 -14.80
N GLY A 265 7.65 -13.21 -15.70
CA GLY A 265 6.41 -12.93 -16.43
C GLY A 265 6.44 -11.60 -17.15
N THR A 266 5.29 -10.97 -17.31
CA THR A 266 5.17 -9.68 -17.97
C THR A 266 4.48 -8.65 -17.09
N LEU A 267 4.79 -7.37 -17.34
CA LEU A 267 3.95 -6.29 -16.87
C LEU A 267 2.54 -6.38 -17.50
N ARG A 268 1.62 -5.54 -17.01
CA ARG A 268 0.32 -5.27 -17.65
C ARG A 268 -0.03 -3.78 -17.72
N SER A 269 0.87 -2.92 -17.25
CA SER A 269 0.76 -1.47 -17.30
C SER A 269 2.00 -0.91 -17.99
N ARG A 270 1.82 0.17 -18.76
CA ARG A 270 2.95 0.91 -19.34
C ARG A 270 3.72 1.59 -18.21
N VAL A 271 5.05 1.62 -18.33
CA VAL A 271 5.89 2.39 -17.41
C VAL A 271 6.03 3.81 -17.96
N GLU A 272 5.38 4.74 -17.28
CA GLU A 272 5.42 6.17 -17.58
C GLU A 272 6.09 6.94 -16.44
N GLY A 273 6.75 8.05 -16.79
CA GLY A 273 7.46 8.91 -15.86
C GLY A 273 8.97 8.72 -15.88
N ALA A 274 9.67 9.83 -15.64
CA ALA A 274 11.13 9.88 -15.59
C ALA A 274 11.69 8.89 -14.56
N GLY A 275 12.76 8.18 -14.92
CA GLY A 275 13.43 7.22 -14.04
C GLY A 275 12.87 5.80 -14.09
N GLY A 276 11.80 5.55 -14.87
CA GLY A 276 11.24 4.21 -15.07
C GLY A 276 10.55 3.65 -13.83
N ALA A 277 10.57 2.32 -13.68
CA ALA A 277 9.96 1.61 -12.57
C ALA A 277 10.87 0.53 -11.99
N SER A 278 10.58 0.14 -10.75
CA SER A 278 11.18 -0.99 -10.06
C SER A 278 10.10 -2.02 -9.79
N VAL A 279 10.45 -3.30 -9.96
CA VAL A 279 9.62 -4.39 -9.44
C VAL A 279 10.13 -4.70 -8.04
N MET A 280 9.25 -4.46 -7.07
CA MET A 280 9.50 -4.63 -5.65
C MET A 280 8.79 -5.89 -5.15
N VAL A 281 9.39 -6.56 -4.18
CA VAL A 281 8.81 -7.75 -3.54
C VAL A 281 8.94 -7.62 -2.04
N ALA A 282 7.80 -7.70 -1.33
CA ALA A 282 7.72 -7.68 0.12
C ALA A 282 7.30 -9.06 0.65
N LEU A 283 8.06 -9.59 1.60
CA LEU A 283 7.71 -10.75 2.40
C LEU A 283 7.13 -10.25 3.72
N TYR A 284 5.87 -10.61 4.00
CA TYR A 284 5.18 -10.22 5.22
C TYR A 284 4.77 -11.42 6.06
N GLU A 285 4.47 -11.17 7.33
CA GLU A 285 3.92 -12.13 8.28
C GLU A 285 2.66 -11.54 8.95
N SER A 286 1.65 -12.39 9.18
CA SER A 286 0.42 -12.05 9.90
C SER A 286 0.28 -12.89 11.18
N GLY A 287 -0.11 -12.26 12.29
CA GLY A 287 -0.45 -12.97 13.53
C GLY A 287 -0.55 -12.10 14.78
N LEU A 288 -0.82 -12.73 15.93
CA LEU A 288 -0.80 -12.05 17.24
C LEU A 288 0.58 -12.14 17.89
N ASN A 289 0.97 -11.06 18.60
CA ASN A 289 2.11 -11.09 19.52
C ASN A 289 1.89 -12.15 20.63
N LYS A 290 2.90 -13.00 20.87
CA LYS A 290 2.86 -13.98 21.97
C LYS A 290 2.94 -13.23 23.32
N GLY A 291 1.81 -13.13 24.02
CA GLY A 291 1.74 -12.62 25.40
C GLY A 291 1.02 -11.27 25.58
N LYS A 292 0.63 -10.59 24.49
CA LYS A 292 -0.23 -9.40 24.50
C LYS A 292 -1.16 -9.45 23.29
N SER A 293 -2.43 -9.09 23.45
CA SER A 293 -3.47 -9.09 22.40
C SER A 293 -3.28 -8.01 21.32
N LEU A 294 -2.04 -7.74 20.92
CA LEU A 294 -1.69 -6.82 19.84
C LEU A 294 -1.71 -7.58 18.51
N LEU A 295 -2.52 -7.07 17.59
CA LEU A 295 -2.63 -7.55 16.23
C LEU A 295 -1.40 -7.09 15.44
N ASN A 296 -0.62 -8.01 14.90
CA ASN A 296 0.46 -7.72 13.94
C ASN A 296 0.07 -8.36 12.61
N ASP A 297 -0.77 -7.66 11.85
CA ASP A 297 -1.20 -8.18 10.56
C ASP A 297 -0.34 -7.60 9.44
N HIS A 298 -0.05 -8.40 8.42
CA HIS A 298 0.69 -7.99 7.23
C HIS A 298 2.04 -7.30 7.50
N VAL A 299 2.72 -7.64 8.60
CA VAL A 299 3.99 -7.02 9.00
C VAL A 299 5.09 -7.39 8.02
N VAL A 300 5.64 -6.40 7.33
CA VAL A 300 6.72 -6.57 6.38
C VAL A 300 8.01 -6.92 7.12
N ARG A 301 8.52 -8.12 6.84
CA ARG A 301 9.77 -8.63 7.42
C ARG A 301 10.96 -8.34 6.50
N ARG A 302 10.77 -8.39 5.18
CA ARG A 302 11.80 -8.08 4.18
C ARG A 302 11.15 -7.45 2.94
N MET A 303 11.87 -6.57 2.26
CA MET A 303 11.44 -5.99 0.99
C MET A 303 12.66 -5.76 0.11
N GLU A 304 12.61 -6.26 -1.11
CA GLU A 304 13.73 -6.23 -2.04
C GLU A 304 13.30 -5.77 -3.43
N LYS A 305 14.22 -5.14 -4.16
CA LYS A 305 14.04 -4.81 -5.58
C LYS A 305 14.51 -6.00 -6.42
N VAL A 306 13.63 -6.61 -7.19
CA VAL A 306 13.97 -7.78 -8.04
C VAL A 306 14.36 -7.39 -9.46
N ALA A 307 13.87 -6.24 -9.96
CA ALA A 307 14.17 -5.78 -11.30
C ALA A 307 14.01 -4.26 -11.45
N ALA A 308 14.71 -3.68 -12.42
CA ALA A 308 14.49 -2.32 -12.91
C ALA A 308 13.90 -2.38 -14.33
N VAL A 309 12.95 -1.50 -14.60
CA VAL A 309 12.26 -1.37 -15.89
C VAL A 309 12.47 0.05 -16.39
N LYS A 310 12.96 0.19 -17.62
CA LYS A 310 13.21 1.50 -18.24
C LYS A 310 11.90 2.24 -18.50
N GLU A 311 11.99 3.56 -18.52
CA GLU A 311 10.91 4.44 -18.96
C GLU A 311 10.44 4.07 -20.38
N GLY A 312 9.13 4.20 -20.61
CA GLY A 312 8.51 3.91 -21.90
C GLY A 312 8.28 2.42 -22.17
N ALA A 313 8.68 1.52 -21.26
CA ALA A 313 8.46 0.09 -21.40
C ALA A 313 6.96 -0.23 -21.57
N SER A 314 6.66 -1.12 -22.52
CA SER A 314 5.28 -1.49 -22.85
C SER A 314 4.62 -2.33 -21.75
N ALA A 315 3.29 -2.34 -21.75
CA ALA A 315 2.47 -3.18 -20.89
C ALA A 315 2.68 -4.69 -21.10
N LYS A 316 3.52 -5.14 -22.04
CA LYS A 316 3.87 -6.57 -22.24
C LYS A 316 5.35 -6.85 -21.97
N LYS A 317 6.07 -5.88 -21.37
CA LYS A 317 7.50 -6.02 -21.09
C LYS A 317 7.73 -7.25 -20.19
N ALA A 318 8.54 -8.19 -20.67
CA ALA A 318 9.00 -9.31 -19.87
C ALA A 318 9.93 -8.83 -18.74
N VAL A 319 9.71 -9.37 -17.56
CA VAL A 319 10.51 -9.14 -16.35
C VAL A 319 10.79 -10.47 -15.69
N SER A 320 12.04 -10.65 -15.26
CA SER A 320 12.45 -11.78 -14.44
C SER A 320 13.46 -11.34 -13.38
N GLY A 321 13.45 -11.98 -12.23
CA GLY A 321 14.41 -11.73 -11.16
C GLY A 321 14.26 -12.73 -10.02
N SER A 322 15.30 -12.87 -9.21
CA SER A 322 15.29 -13.74 -8.04
C SER A 322 15.87 -13.01 -6.84
N VAL A 323 15.33 -13.29 -5.66
CA VAL A 323 15.79 -12.75 -4.37
C VAL A 323 15.88 -13.86 -3.33
N GLN A 324 16.76 -13.66 -2.36
CA GLN A 324 16.86 -14.51 -1.19
C GLN A 324 16.51 -13.70 0.05
N PHE A 325 15.55 -14.20 0.81
CA PHE A 325 15.15 -13.62 2.08
C PHE A 325 15.75 -14.45 3.22
N ALA A 326 16.48 -13.78 4.12
CA ALA A 326 16.79 -14.35 5.43
C ALA A 326 15.50 -14.45 6.25
N LEU A 327 15.16 -15.68 6.64
CA LEU A 327 14.03 -16.03 7.49
C LEU A 327 14.38 -15.80 8.98
N TRP A 328 13.34 -15.61 9.79
CA TRP A 328 13.45 -15.39 11.22
C TRP A 328 13.09 -16.64 12.02
N ASP A 329 13.46 -16.64 13.29
CA ASP A 329 13.09 -17.70 14.22
C ASP A 329 11.57 -17.79 14.39
N GLY A 330 11.03 -18.99 14.25
CA GLY A 330 9.59 -19.23 14.31
C GLY A 330 8.83 -18.86 13.03
N PHE A 331 9.53 -18.69 11.90
CA PHE A 331 8.91 -18.57 10.57
C PHE A 331 7.88 -19.68 10.32
N ARG A 332 6.71 -19.29 9.79
CA ARG A 332 5.63 -20.20 9.39
C ARG A 332 5.08 -19.75 8.04
N ALA A 333 5.26 -20.55 6.99
CA ALA A 333 4.79 -20.22 5.64
C ALA A 333 3.29 -19.92 5.60
N ALA A 334 2.46 -20.71 6.29
CA ALA A 334 1.00 -20.51 6.38
C ALA A 334 0.57 -19.18 7.04
N LYS A 335 1.49 -18.42 7.63
CA LYS A 335 1.24 -17.09 8.20
C LYS A 335 1.90 -15.97 7.40
N CYS A 336 2.55 -16.31 6.30
CA CYS A 336 3.34 -15.38 5.52
C CYS A 336 2.80 -15.31 4.09
N GLY A 337 3.01 -14.17 3.47
CA GLY A 337 2.70 -13.98 2.06
C GLY A 337 3.75 -13.12 1.40
N VAL A 338 3.70 -13.11 0.07
CA VAL A 338 4.59 -12.32 -0.77
C VAL A 338 3.76 -11.38 -1.63
N VAL A 339 4.04 -10.08 -1.53
CA VAL A 339 3.43 -9.06 -2.37
C VAL A 339 4.49 -8.55 -3.34
N LEU A 340 4.22 -8.70 -4.63
CA LEU A 340 4.98 -8.09 -5.69
C LEU A 340 4.23 -6.86 -6.19
N PHE A 341 4.92 -5.74 -6.35
CA PHE A 341 4.33 -4.54 -6.92
C PHE A 341 5.32 -3.80 -7.81
N VAL A 342 4.79 -3.13 -8.83
CA VAL A 342 5.55 -2.29 -9.75
C VAL A 342 5.43 -0.86 -9.28
N GLN A 343 6.55 -0.20 -9.02
CA GLN A 343 6.58 1.15 -8.45
C GLN A 343 7.46 2.06 -9.30
N ASN A 344 6.98 3.25 -9.67
CA ASN A 344 7.79 4.23 -10.40
C ASN A 344 8.74 5.00 -9.47
N ALA A 345 9.58 5.88 -10.03
CA ALA A 345 10.53 6.68 -9.25
C ALA A 345 9.87 7.65 -8.26
N ALA A 346 8.59 8.03 -8.47
CA ALA A 346 7.80 8.83 -7.54
C ALA A 346 7.08 8.00 -6.46
N HIS A 347 7.43 6.72 -6.36
CA HIS A 347 6.82 5.74 -5.46
C HIS A 347 5.34 5.41 -5.77
N GLN A 348 4.83 5.79 -6.94
CA GLN A 348 3.47 5.44 -7.34
C GLN A 348 3.42 3.99 -7.83
N VAL A 349 2.39 3.27 -7.38
CA VAL A 349 2.19 1.86 -7.71
C VAL A 349 1.45 1.73 -9.05
N LEU A 350 1.95 0.85 -9.93
CA LEU A 350 1.47 0.62 -11.29
C LEU A 350 0.92 -0.80 -11.51
N GLY A 351 0.77 -1.57 -10.44
CA GLY A 351 0.26 -2.93 -10.45
C GLY A 351 0.76 -3.72 -9.25
N VAL A 352 -0.09 -4.59 -8.73
CA VAL A 352 0.17 -5.38 -7.52
C VAL A 352 -0.26 -6.82 -7.78
N GLN A 353 0.51 -7.78 -7.29
CA GLN A 353 0.18 -9.19 -7.31
C GLN A 353 0.57 -9.82 -5.97
N HIS A 354 -0.36 -10.55 -5.38
CA HIS A 354 -0.14 -11.29 -4.14
C HIS A 354 0.10 -12.77 -4.46
N PHE A 355 0.92 -13.41 -3.63
CA PHE A 355 1.24 -14.83 -3.67
C PHE A 355 1.23 -15.39 -2.25
N ASP A 356 0.48 -16.48 -2.05
CA ASP A 356 0.63 -17.31 -0.87
C ASP A 356 1.93 -18.11 -0.93
N LEU A 357 2.55 -18.31 0.23
CA LEU A 357 3.65 -19.25 0.34
C LEU A 357 3.10 -20.68 0.43
N PRO A 358 3.65 -21.63 -0.34
CA PRO A 358 3.27 -23.04 -0.21
C PRO A 358 3.56 -23.57 1.20
N ASP A 359 2.70 -24.46 1.72
CA ASP A 359 2.85 -25.06 3.06
C ASP A 359 4.15 -25.86 3.22
N ASN A 360 4.73 -26.35 2.11
CA ASN A 360 5.95 -27.14 2.10
C ASN A 360 7.25 -26.30 2.11
N ILE A 361 7.14 -24.98 2.30
CA ILE A 361 8.26 -24.04 2.44
C ILE A 361 8.59 -23.83 3.91
#